data_AF-A0A9J6E6U1-F1
#
_entry.id   AF-A0A9J6E6U1-F1
#
_cell.length_a   1.000
_cell.length_b   1.000
_cell.length_c   1.000
_cell.angle_alpha   90.00
_cell.angle_beta   90.00
_cell.angle_gamma   90.00
#
_symmetry.space_group_name_H-M   'P 1'
#
loop_
_entity.id
_entity.type
_entity.pdbx_description
1 polymer ?
#
loop_
_entity_poly.entity_id
_entity_poly.type
_entity_poly.pdbx_seq_one_letter_code
_entity_poly.pdbx_strand_id
1 'polypeptide(L)'
;MLPSTEPPSRKTKRARNGDGKFFVTFPYPYVNGRLHLGHSFSLSKCEFAVGYQRLLGKKCLFPFGFHATGMPIKACADKLAREMEEYGCPPVFPEDDAGDEVSKMPPATRHEALLKSKAKGKKSKAAAKTVAAKYQWQIMQSLGLSDAEIAKFA
;
A
#
# COMPACT_ATOMS: atom_id res chain seq x y z
N MET A 1 -28.85 -30.41 -61.55
CA MET A 1 -28.26 -29.49 -60.56
C MET A 1 -28.87 -29.82 -59.21
N LEU A 2 -28.16 -30.59 -58.38
CA LEU A 2 -28.57 -30.83 -56.99
C LEU A 2 -27.91 -29.74 -56.11
N PRO A 3 -28.65 -29.06 -55.22
CA PRO A 3 -28.06 -28.09 -54.31
C PRO A 3 -27.26 -28.83 -53.24
N SER A 4 -25.97 -28.52 -53.14
CA SER A 4 -25.07 -29.01 -52.09
C SER A 4 -25.54 -28.44 -50.74
N THR A 5 -26.15 -29.26 -49.90
CA THR A 5 -26.43 -28.92 -48.51
C THR A 5 -25.15 -29.05 -47.71
N GLU A 6 -24.47 -27.95 -47.42
CA GLU A 6 -23.41 -27.94 -46.41
C GLU A 6 -24.00 -28.28 -45.03
N PRO A 7 -23.37 -29.18 -44.25
CA PRO A 7 -23.85 -29.47 -42.92
C PRO A 7 -23.63 -28.25 -42.02
N PRO A 8 -24.59 -27.90 -41.14
CA PRO A 8 -24.40 -26.79 -40.21
C PRO A 8 -23.23 -27.11 -39.28
N SER A 9 -22.21 -26.24 -39.29
CA SER A 9 -21.10 -26.21 -38.33
C SER A 9 -21.65 -25.99 -36.91
N ARG A 10 -22.12 -27.06 -36.28
CA ARG A 10 -22.54 -27.05 -34.88
C ARG A 10 -21.31 -27.20 -34.00
N LYS A 11 -20.61 -26.09 -33.75
CA LYS A 11 -19.61 -26.00 -32.67
C LYS A 11 -20.35 -25.98 -31.32
N THR A 12 -20.90 -27.10 -30.90
CA THR A 12 -21.24 -27.31 -29.49
C THR A 12 -19.94 -27.42 -28.70
N LYS A 13 -19.47 -26.29 -28.16
CA LYS A 13 -18.49 -26.31 -27.06
C LYS A 13 -19.16 -27.07 -25.92
N ARG A 14 -18.86 -28.36 -25.79
CA ARG A 14 -19.07 -29.09 -24.54
C ARG A 14 -18.31 -28.32 -23.48
N ALA A 15 -19.02 -27.70 -22.54
CA ALA A 15 -18.42 -27.09 -21.37
C ALA A 15 -17.65 -28.20 -20.63
N ARG A 16 -16.33 -28.21 -20.78
CA ARG A 16 -15.46 -29.06 -19.96
C ARG A 16 -15.51 -28.47 -18.56
N ASN A 17 -15.48 -29.33 -17.53
CA ASN A 17 -15.20 -28.88 -16.16
C ASN A 17 -13.89 -28.08 -16.19
N GLY A 18 -13.99 -26.74 -16.12
CA GLY A 18 -12.87 -25.81 -16.31
C GLY A 18 -13.04 -24.71 -17.37
N ASP A 19 -14.16 -24.67 -18.12
CA ASP A 19 -14.39 -23.60 -19.11
C ASP A 19 -14.82 -22.25 -18.49
N GLY A 20 -15.01 -22.19 -17.17
CA GLY A 20 -15.33 -20.96 -16.46
C GLY A 20 -14.17 -19.97 -16.42
N LYS A 21 -14.47 -18.68 -16.61
CA LYS A 21 -13.51 -17.58 -16.38
C LYS A 21 -13.72 -16.98 -15.00
N PHE A 22 -12.65 -16.56 -14.35
CA PHE A 22 -12.70 -15.86 -13.08
C PHE A 22 -11.81 -14.62 -13.15
N PHE A 23 -12.37 -13.45 -12.85
CA PHE A 23 -11.66 -12.19 -12.88
C PHE A 23 -11.83 -11.52 -11.53
N VAL A 24 -10.71 -11.18 -10.89
CA VAL A 24 -10.70 -10.46 -9.62
C VAL A 24 -9.80 -9.25 -9.76
N THR A 25 -10.15 -8.17 -9.09
CA THR A 25 -9.37 -6.94 -9.07
C THR A 25 -9.18 -6.48 -7.64
N PHE A 26 -7.98 -5.99 -7.35
CA PHE A 26 -7.67 -5.31 -6.11
C PHE A 26 -7.61 -3.80 -6.39
N PRO A 27 -8.28 -2.94 -5.58
CA PRO A 27 -8.17 -1.49 -5.74
C PRO A 27 -6.71 -1.05 -5.71
N TYR A 28 -6.28 -0.33 -6.73
CA TYR A 28 -4.87 0.03 -6.90
C TYR A 28 -4.38 0.90 -5.73
N PRO A 29 -3.32 0.49 -5.01
CA PRO A 29 -2.79 1.27 -3.91
C PRO A 29 -2.12 2.55 -4.42
N TYR A 30 -2.24 3.63 -3.65
CA TYR A 30 -1.52 4.88 -3.92
C TYR A 30 -0.02 4.69 -3.75
N VAL A 31 0.77 5.34 -4.62
CA VAL A 31 2.24 5.22 -4.66
C VAL A 31 2.98 6.27 -3.83
N ASN A 32 2.31 6.90 -2.88
CA ASN A 32 2.93 7.90 -1.99
C ASN A 32 3.73 7.27 -0.82
N GLY A 33 3.88 5.94 -0.79
CA GLY A 33 4.63 5.22 0.24
C GLY A 33 4.71 3.71 -0.01
N ARG A 34 5.38 2.99 0.89
CA ARG A 34 5.48 1.52 0.82
C ARG A 34 4.16 0.83 1.19
N LEU A 35 3.91 -0.33 0.60
CA LEU A 35 2.74 -1.15 0.94
C LEU A 35 2.86 -1.66 2.38
N HIS A 36 1.89 -1.30 3.23
CA HIS A 36 1.79 -1.80 4.61
C HIS A 36 0.92 -3.06 4.74
N LEU A 37 0.95 -3.70 5.92
CA LEU A 37 0.24 -4.97 6.21
C LEU A 37 -1.27 -4.94 5.90
N GLY A 38 -1.93 -3.79 6.10
CA GLY A 38 -3.32 -3.59 5.69
C GLY A 38 -3.59 -3.82 4.19
N HIS A 39 -2.65 -3.50 3.30
CA HIS A 39 -2.78 -3.84 1.88
C HIS A 39 -2.71 -5.35 1.68
N SER A 40 -1.74 -6.03 2.30
CA SER A 40 -1.60 -7.49 2.23
C SER A 40 -2.83 -8.22 2.77
N PHE A 41 -3.43 -7.71 3.85
CA PHE A 41 -4.67 -8.27 4.42
C PHE A 41 -5.87 -8.16 3.44
N SER A 42 -6.01 -7.05 2.74
CA SER A 42 -7.09 -6.88 1.77
C SER A 42 -6.80 -7.64 0.47
N LEU A 43 -5.53 -7.70 0.05
CA LEU A 43 -5.06 -8.42 -1.14
C LEU A 43 -5.22 -9.93 -0.99
N SER A 44 -4.93 -10.48 0.20
CA SER A 44 -4.97 -11.93 0.46
C SER A 44 -6.33 -12.55 0.17
N LYS A 45 -7.43 -11.80 0.36
CA LYS A 45 -8.78 -12.25 0.00
C LYS A 45 -8.91 -12.55 -1.49
N CYS A 46 -8.36 -11.68 -2.34
CA CYS A 46 -8.36 -11.86 -3.78
C CYS A 46 -7.44 -13.03 -4.18
N GLU A 47 -6.27 -13.12 -3.54
CA GLU A 47 -5.29 -14.19 -3.78
C GLU A 47 -5.86 -15.57 -3.48
N PHE A 48 -6.47 -15.75 -2.30
CA PHE A 48 -7.10 -17.02 -1.92
C PHE A 48 -8.30 -17.37 -2.80
N ALA A 49 -9.10 -16.38 -3.19
CA ALA A 49 -10.22 -16.60 -4.11
C ALA A 49 -9.72 -17.10 -5.48
N VAL A 50 -8.66 -16.50 -6.02
CA VAL A 50 -8.06 -16.93 -7.29
C VAL A 50 -7.45 -18.32 -7.17
N GLY A 51 -6.71 -18.59 -6.08
CA GLY A 51 -6.14 -19.91 -5.81
C GLY A 51 -7.20 -21.00 -5.80
N TYR A 52 -8.30 -20.78 -5.08
CA TYR A 52 -9.42 -21.72 -5.05
C TYR A 52 -10.07 -21.92 -6.43
N GLN A 53 -10.30 -20.84 -7.19
CA GLN A 53 -10.93 -20.95 -8.52
C GLN A 53 -10.02 -21.60 -9.56
N ARG A 54 -8.69 -21.45 -9.43
CA ARG A 54 -7.71 -22.20 -10.24
C ARG A 54 -7.78 -23.70 -9.95
N LEU A 55 -7.93 -24.10 -8.68
CA LEU A 55 -8.11 -25.52 -8.29
C LEU A 55 -9.41 -26.12 -8.85
N LEU A 56 -10.47 -25.31 -9.00
CA LEU A 56 -11.70 -25.71 -9.69
C LEU A 56 -11.57 -25.77 -11.23
N GLY A 57 -10.36 -25.56 -11.77
CA GLY A 57 -10.07 -25.63 -13.20
C GLY A 57 -10.41 -24.37 -13.99
N LYS A 58 -10.81 -23.26 -13.34
CA LYS A 58 -11.18 -22.02 -14.05
C LYS A 58 -9.98 -21.23 -14.52
N LYS A 59 -10.15 -20.52 -15.63
CA LYS A 59 -9.17 -19.56 -16.15
C LYS A 59 -9.25 -18.26 -15.35
N CYS A 60 -8.28 -18.04 -14.48
CA CYS A 60 -8.28 -16.91 -13.56
C CYS A 60 -7.34 -15.80 -14.03
N LEU A 61 -7.82 -14.54 -14.02
CA LEU A 61 -7.02 -13.34 -14.25
C LEU A 61 -7.09 -12.45 -13.01
N PHE A 62 -5.93 -12.09 -12.49
CA PHE A 62 -5.78 -11.19 -11.34
C PHE A 62 -4.70 -10.14 -11.67
N PRO A 63 -5.08 -9.01 -12.28
CA PRO A 63 -4.14 -7.95 -12.59
C PRO A 63 -3.88 -7.11 -11.34
N PHE A 64 -2.67 -6.55 -11.26
CA PHE A 64 -2.27 -5.62 -10.23
C PHE A 64 -1.77 -4.33 -10.88
N GLY A 65 -2.21 -3.19 -10.34
CA GLY A 65 -1.87 -1.86 -10.85
C GLY A 65 -1.55 -0.91 -9.70
N PHE A 66 -1.03 0.26 -10.02
CA PHE A 66 -0.62 1.29 -9.07
C PHE A 66 -1.34 2.59 -9.34
N HIS A 67 -1.78 3.28 -8.28
CA HIS A 67 -2.50 4.53 -8.39
C HIS A 67 -1.54 5.72 -8.22
N ALA A 68 -1.13 6.30 -9.34
CA ALA A 68 -0.21 7.44 -9.40
C ALA A 68 -0.90 8.79 -9.67
N THR A 69 -2.23 8.82 -9.75
CA THR A 69 -3.00 10.06 -9.91
C THR A 69 -3.42 10.65 -8.56
N GLY A 70 -3.58 11.96 -8.51
CA GLY A 70 -4.10 12.70 -7.36
C GLY A 70 -3.06 13.58 -6.65
N MET A 71 -3.57 14.48 -5.81
CA MET A 71 -2.79 15.46 -5.04
C MET A 71 -1.84 14.91 -3.97
N PRO A 72 -2.06 13.72 -3.35
CA PRO A 72 -1.21 13.28 -2.24
C PRO A 72 0.29 13.16 -2.58
N ILE A 73 0.61 12.75 -3.82
CA ILE A 73 2.00 12.60 -4.26
C ILE A 73 2.66 13.98 -4.37
N LYS A 74 1.98 14.92 -5.01
CA LYS A 74 2.43 16.30 -5.17
C LYS A 74 2.55 17.01 -3.82
N ALA A 75 1.58 16.83 -2.93
CA ALA A 75 1.61 17.42 -1.59
C ALA A 75 2.79 16.91 -0.74
N CYS A 76 3.18 15.64 -0.88
CA CYS A 76 4.38 15.12 -0.21
C CYS A 76 5.67 15.72 -0.77
N ALA A 77 5.78 15.88 -2.10
CA ALA A 77 6.92 16.53 -2.74
C ALA A 77 7.02 18.02 -2.37
N ASP A 78 5.91 18.76 -2.44
CA ASP A 78 5.87 20.19 -2.10
C ASP A 78 6.18 20.42 -0.61
N LYS A 79 5.76 19.51 0.28
CA LYS A 79 6.13 19.55 1.70
C LYS A 79 7.64 19.36 1.88
N LEU A 80 8.26 18.45 1.13
CA LEU A 80 9.69 18.22 1.17
C LEU A 80 10.47 19.43 0.63
N ALA A 81 10.04 20.00 -0.50
CA ALA A 81 10.63 21.21 -1.08
C ALA A 81 10.61 22.39 -0.09
N ARG A 82 9.48 22.58 0.60
CA ARG A 82 9.37 23.58 1.68
C ARG A 82 10.34 23.33 2.83
N GLU A 83 10.45 22.08 3.29
CA GLU A 83 11.38 21.74 4.39
C GLU A 83 12.83 22.00 3.98
N MET A 84 13.19 21.76 2.71
CA MET A 84 14.51 22.06 2.18
C MET A 84 14.79 23.57 2.05
N GLU A 85 13.79 24.35 1.63
CA GLU A 85 13.90 25.81 1.52
C GLU A 85 14.02 26.49 2.90
N GLU A 86 13.24 26.00 3.87
CA GLU A 86 13.13 26.60 5.21
C GLU A 86 14.29 26.18 6.14
N TYR A 87 14.76 24.94 6.06
CA TYR A 87 15.75 24.38 6.99
C TYR A 87 17.08 23.97 6.34
N GLY A 88 17.19 24.04 5.01
CA GLY A 88 18.40 23.70 4.26
C GLY A 88 18.48 22.24 3.78
N CYS A 89 19.64 21.86 3.21
CA CYS A 89 19.91 20.51 2.71
C CYS A 89 21.33 20.06 3.11
N PRO A 90 21.51 19.25 4.17
CA PRO A 90 20.47 18.59 4.99
C PRO A 90 19.75 19.58 5.93
N PRO A 91 18.43 19.39 6.16
CA PRO A 91 17.63 20.30 6.97
C PRO A 91 17.97 20.19 8.46
N VAL A 92 18.15 21.35 9.10
CA VAL A 92 18.33 21.44 10.56
C VAL A 92 17.02 21.93 11.18
N PHE A 93 16.26 21.00 11.76
CA PHE A 93 14.96 21.30 12.36
C PHE A 93 15.10 21.85 13.79
N PRO A 94 14.21 22.76 14.24
CA PRO A 94 14.15 23.20 15.64
C PRO A 94 13.85 22.03 16.59
N GLU A 95 14.53 22.01 17.75
CA GLU A 95 14.21 21.08 18.83
C GLU A 95 12.89 21.50 19.49
N ASP A 96 11.81 20.73 19.27
CA ASP A 96 10.54 20.93 19.99
C ASP A 96 10.40 19.85 21.08
N ASP A 97 10.52 20.27 22.34
CA ASP A 97 10.40 19.47 23.58
C ASP A 97 9.05 18.75 23.82
N ALA A 98 8.15 18.69 22.83
CA ALA A 98 6.78 18.18 23.02
C ALA A 98 6.55 16.73 22.56
N GLY A 99 7.51 16.09 21.89
CA GLY A 99 7.33 14.76 21.28
C GLY A 99 8.28 13.67 21.75
N ASP A 100 9.27 14.01 22.58
CA ASP A 100 10.49 13.20 22.74
C ASP A 100 10.48 12.22 23.93
N GLU A 101 9.34 12.06 24.61
CA GLU A 101 9.21 11.14 25.75
C GLU A 101 9.10 9.66 25.34
N VAL A 102 8.85 9.35 24.06
CA VAL A 102 8.66 7.95 23.60
C VAL A 102 9.84 7.43 22.77
N SER A 103 10.66 8.33 22.20
CA SER A 103 11.78 7.96 21.33
C SER A 103 13.04 7.59 22.13
N LYS A 104 13.20 8.15 23.33
CA LYS A 104 14.38 8.02 24.21
C LYS A 104 14.34 6.82 25.19
N MET A 105 13.26 6.03 25.23
CA MET A 105 13.15 4.91 26.19
C MET A 105 13.70 3.59 25.62
N PRO A 106 14.40 2.76 26.43
CA PRO A 106 14.90 1.48 25.99
C PRO A 106 13.76 0.54 25.53
N PRO A 107 14.03 -0.39 24.60
CA PRO A 107 13.00 -1.15 23.88
C PRO A 107 12.06 -1.97 24.78
N ALA A 108 12.53 -2.38 25.97
CA ALA A 108 11.74 -3.10 26.95
C ALA A 108 10.58 -2.25 27.54
N THR A 109 10.82 -0.97 27.80
CA THR A 109 9.85 -0.06 28.42
C THR A 109 8.81 0.46 27.41
N ARG A 110 9.19 0.49 26.12
CA ARG A 110 8.31 0.89 25.01
C ARG A 110 7.12 -0.04 24.84
N HIS A 111 7.32 -1.35 25.02
CA HIS A 111 6.26 -2.34 24.86
C HIS A 111 5.21 -2.28 25.99
N GLU A 112 5.65 -2.04 27.23
CA GLU A 112 4.75 -1.88 28.38
C GLU A 112 3.91 -0.60 28.32
N ALA A 113 4.50 0.53 27.90
CA ALA A 113 3.79 1.80 27.76
C ALA A 113 2.68 1.73 26.69
N LEU A 114 2.95 1.02 25.58
CA LEU A 114 1.98 0.80 24.51
C LEU A 114 0.80 -0.09 24.94
N LEU A 115 1.02 -1.08 25.82
CA LEU A 115 -0.03 -1.95 26.35
C LEU A 115 -0.94 -1.21 27.36
N LYS A 116 -0.37 -0.39 28.24
CA LYS A 116 -1.15 0.42 29.20
C LYS A 116 -2.05 1.45 28.53
N SER A 117 -1.58 2.06 27.44
CA SER A 117 -2.36 3.07 26.69
C SER A 117 -3.55 2.49 25.90
N LYS A 118 -3.53 1.19 25.56
CA LYS A 118 -4.67 0.50 24.92
C LYS A 118 -5.81 0.18 25.88
N ALA A 119 -5.57 0.10 27.19
CA ALA A 119 -6.57 -0.32 28.18
C ALA A 119 -7.56 0.80 28.57
N LYS A 120 -7.24 2.08 28.34
CA LYS A 120 -8.11 3.20 28.68
C LYS A 120 -8.85 3.69 27.42
N GLY A 121 -9.95 3.01 27.12
CA GLY A 121 -10.75 3.25 25.92
C GLY A 121 -11.35 4.67 25.86
N LYS A 122 -10.76 5.53 25.01
CA LYS A 122 -11.43 6.56 24.18
C LYS A 122 -10.38 7.30 23.35
N LYS A 123 -10.56 7.31 22.02
CA LYS A 123 -9.77 7.98 20.94
C LYS A 123 -8.55 7.25 20.30
N SER A 124 -8.42 5.94 20.44
CA SER A 124 -7.22 5.18 20.03
C SER A 124 -7.13 4.69 18.57
N LYS A 125 -7.60 5.46 17.57
CA LYS A 125 -7.34 5.15 16.14
C LYS A 125 -6.43 6.15 15.43
N ALA A 126 -6.37 7.40 15.92
CA ALA A 126 -5.46 8.43 15.41
C ALA A 126 -4.06 8.33 16.06
N ALA A 127 -4.01 8.08 17.38
CA ALA A 127 -2.75 7.99 18.13
C ALA A 127 -1.88 6.75 17.80
N ALA A 128 -2.47 5.71 17.19
CA ALA A 128 -1.73 4.50 16.81
C ALA A 128 -0.99 4.61 15.47
N LYS A 129 -1.16 5.73 14.74
CA LYS A 129 -0.46 6.00 13.47
C LYS A 129 0.71 6.98 13.61
N THR A 130 0.96 7.53 14.78
CA THR A 130 2.06 8.46 15.02
C THR A 130 3.28 7.68 15.51
N VAL A 131 4.02 7.07 14.57
CA VAL A 131 5.40 6.64 14.84
C VAL A 131 6.35 7.67 14.22
N ALA A 132 6.81 8.56 15.10
CA ALA A 132 8.17 9.09 15.23
C ALA A 132 8.81 10.05 14.20
N ALA A 133 8.17 10.45 13.10
CA ALA A 133 8.74 11.47 12.20
C ALA A 133 7.77 12.65 12.00
N LYS A 134 8.20 13.85 12.42
CA LYS A 134 7.41 15.09 12.33
C LYS A 134 7.51 15.70 10.92
N TYR A 135 8.69 15.57 10.32
CA TYR A 135 9.04 16.12 9.02
C TYR A 135 9.07 15.06 7.92
N GLN A 136 8.73 15.46 6.70
CA GLN A 136 8.73 14.57 5.54
C GLN A 136 10.14 14.06 5.25
N TRP A 137 11.16 14.89 5.43
CA TRP A 137 12.57 14.51 5.31
C TRP A 137 12.93 13.31 6.19
N GLN A 138 12.53 13.35 7.47
CA GLN A 138 12.78 12.26 8.43
C GLN A 138 12.07 10.96 8.04
N ILE A 139 10.86 11.06 7.47
CA ILE A 139 10.15 9.89 6.93
C ILE A 139 10.97 9.27 5.80
N MET A 140 11.56 10.08 4.91
CA MET A 140 12.37 9.59 3.80
C MET A 140 13.69 8.98 4.25
N GLN A 141 14.34 9.56 5.27
CA GLN A 141 15.51 8.94 5.91
C GLN A 141 15.17 7.59 6.54
N SER A 142 13.99 7.45 7.17
CA SER A 142 13.54 6.18 7.73
C SER A 142 13.30 5.08 6.68
N LEU A 143 13.14 5.46 5.41
CA LEU A 143 13.06 4.51 4.29
C LEU A 143 14.43 4.00 3.83
N GLY A 144 15.52 4.54 4.40
CA GLY A 144 16.90 4.20 4.10
C GLY A 144 17.51 4.98 2.93
N LEU A 145 16.92 6.13 2.57
CA LEU A 145 17.45 6.99 1.51
C LEU A 145 18.55 7.90 2.05
N SER A 146 19.60 8.13 1.26
CA SER A 146 20.64 9.11 1.59
C SER A 146 20.15 10.54 1.36
N ASP A 147 20.73 11.51 2.08
CA ASP A 147 20.33 12.92 1.98
C ASP A 147 20.38 13.46 0.53
N ALA A 148 21.37 13.03 -0.26
CA ALA A 148 21.50 13.39 -1.66
C ALA A 148 20.42 12.78 -2.57
N GLU A 149 19.85 11.64 -2.19
CA GLU A 149 18.73 11.02 -2.89
C GLU A 149 17.41 11.65 -2.51
N ILE A 150 17.23 12.00 -1.23
CA ILE A 150 16.01 12.64 -0.73
C ILE A 150 15.77 13.97 -1.44
N ALA A 151 16.82 14.76 -1.66
CA ALA A 151 16.75 16.03 -2.38
C ALA A 151 16.15 15.91 -3.80
N LYS A 152 16.17 14.72 -4.43
CA LYS A 152 15.60 14.49 -5.77
C LYS A 152 14.08 14.31 -5.77
N PHE A 153 13.47 14.18 -4.60
CA PHE A 153 12.01 13.99 -4.43
C PHE A 153 11.27 15.31 -4.12
N ALA A 154 12.00 16.42 -4.03
CA ALA A 154 11.47 17.77 -3.85
C ALA A 154 11.15 18.44 -5.19
#